data_AF-A0AAV9VH95-F1
#
_entry.id   AF-A0AAV9VH95-F1
#
_cell.length_a   1.000
_cell.length_b   1.000
_cell.length_c   1.000
_cell.angle_alpha   90.00
_cell.angle_beta   90.00
_cell.angle_gamma   90.00
#
_symmetry.space_group_name_H-M   'P 1'
#
loop_
_entity.id
_entity.type
_entity.pdbx_description
1 polymer ?
#
loop_
_entity_poly.entity_id
_entity_poly.type
_entity_poly.pdbx_seq_one_letter_code
_entity_poly.pdbx_strand_id
1 'polypeptide(L)'
;MSLEPGRPDNSPLSSGRSSPAPRWTNEYDDSLIQRDPRSFKKYAAGVERALALFENTLQEWADYISFLGRLHKAIQANHGIAVIPSKSIVSKRLAQCLNSRLPSGVHQKSLEVYSSVFSIIGKV
;
A
#
# COMPACT_ATOMS: atom_id res chain seq x y z
N MET A 1 19.70 54.51 -41.32
CA MET A 1 18.60 53.56 -41.59
C MET A 1 17.92 53.27 -40.26
N SER A 2 16.67 53.70 -40.12
CA SER A 2 15.82 53.51 -38.93
C SER A 2 15.26 52.09 -38.85
N LEU A 3 15.13 51.49 -37.66
CA LEU A 3 14.18 50.41 -37.36
C LEU A 3 13.76 50.45 -35.86
N GLU A 4 12.46 50.36 -35.61
CA GLU A 4 11.72 50.36 -34.32
C GLU A 4 11.74 48.93 -33.66
N PRO A 5 11.02 48.59 -32.57
CA PRO A 5 11.50 47.90 -31.36
C PRO A 5 10.94 46.47 -31.22
N GLY A 6 11.74 45.55 -30.68
CA GLY A 6 11.27 44.20 -30.33
C GLY A 6 10.61 44.16 -28.96
N ARG A 7 9.28 43.98 -28.90
CA ARG A 7 8.56 43.59 -27.66
C ARG A 7 9.03 42.19 -27.22
N PRO A 8 9.29 41.93 -25.92
CA PRO A 8 9.42 40.57 -25.44
C PRO A 8 8.04 39.90 -25.35
N ASP A 9 7.98 38.73 -25.99
CA ASP A 9 6.86 37.79 -26.05
C ASP A 9 6.46 37.31 -24.65
N ASN A 10 5.26 37.66 -24.22
CA ASN A 10 4.68 37.22 -22.96
C ASN A 10 3.94 35.90 -23.19
N SER A 11 4.68 34.81 -23.35
CA SER A 11 4.12 33.46 -23.37
C SER A 11 3.74 33.03 -21.95
N PRO A 12 2.45 32.76 -21.64
CA PRO A 12 2.08 32.18 -20.35
C PRO A 12 2.60 30.73 -20.29
N LEU A 13 3.26 30.38 -19.19
CA LEU A 13 3.59 29.00 -18.84
C LEU A 13 2.30 28.18 -18.75
N SER A 14 2.03 27.46 -19.83
CA SER A 14 0.85 26.63 -20.04
C SER A 14 0.75 25.52 -19.00
N SER A 15 -0.46 25.40 -18.46
CA SER A 15 -1.04 24.19 -17.88
C SER A 15 -0.41 23.68 -16.57
N GLY A 16 -0.75 24.38 -15.49
CA GLY A 16 -0.94 23.71 -14.21
C GLY A 16 -1.83 22.48 -14.43
N ARG A 17 -1.32 21.32 -14.07
CA ARG A 17 -1.98 20.02 -14.19
C ARG A 17 -3.21 20.00 -13.27
N SER A 18 -4.35 20.54 -13.72
CA SER A 18 -5.64 20.55 -13.01
C SER A 18 -6.35 19.21 -13.07
N SER A 19 -5.62 18.11 -12.87
CA SER A 19 -6.22 16.81 -12.66
C SER A 19 -6.11 16.50 -11.18
N PRO A 20 -7.23 16.34 -10.44
CA PRO A 20 -7.18 15.74 -9.12
C PRO A 20 -6.44 14.42 -9.27
N ALA A 21 -5.29 14.27 -8.62
CA ALA A 21 -4.66 12.98 -8.52
C ALA A 21 -5.72 12.03 -7.93
N PRO A 22 -5.96 10.84 -8.53
CA PRO A 22 -6.93 9.92 -7.99
C PRO A 22 -6.52 9.63 -6.56
N ARG A 23 -7.35 10.05 -5.61
CA ARG A 23 -7.16 9.73 -4.19
C ARG A 23 -7.40 8.23 -4.11
N TRP A 24 -6.32 7.46 -4.01
CA TRP A 24 -6.38 6.01 -3.89
C TRP A 24 -7.07 5.54 -2.60
N THR A 25 -7.39 6.45 -1.67
CA THR A 25 -8.39 6.25 -0.62
C THR A 25 -9.75 6.70 -1.14
N ASN A 26 -10.59 5.72 -1.47
CA ASN A 26 -11.96 5.96 -1.87
C ASN A 26 -12.75 6.48 -0.64
N GLU A 27 -13.71 7.39 -0.83
CA GLU A 27 -14.59 7.87 0.25
C GLU A 27 -15.27 6.72 1.03
N TYR A 28 -15.48 5.59 0.35
CA TYR A 28 -15.93 4.35 0.97
C TYR A 28 -14.99 3.82 2.06
N ASP A 29 -13.68 3.77 1.80
CA ASP A 29 -12.67 3.33 2.79
C ASP A 29 -12.74 4.24 4.03
N ASP A 30 -12.82 5.56 3.82
CA ASP A 30 -12.91 6.53 4.91
C ASP A 30 -14.19 6.33 5.73
N SER A 31 -15.32 6.05 5.07
CA SER A 31 -16.59 5.76 5.77
C SER A 31 -16.51 4.50 6.64
N LEU A 32 -15.83 3.45 6.18
CA LEU A 32 -15.62 2.22 6.93
C LEU A 32 -14.69 2.44 8.14
N ILE A 33 -13.64 3.23 7.95
CA ILE A 33 -12.71 3.59 9.03
C ILE A 33 -13.42 4.43 10.10
N GLN A 34 -14.30 5.35 9.70
CA GLN A 34 -15.05 6.21 10.64
C GLN A 34 -16.05 5.44 11.49
N ARG A 35 -16.55 4.28 11.04
CA ARG A 35 -17.45 3.43 11.84
C ARG A 35 -16.76 2.88 13.09
N ASP A 36 -15.48 2.50 12.99
CA ASP A 36 -14.68 2.06 14.13
C ASP A 36 -13.20 2.49 14.02
N PRO A 37 -12.89 3.76 14.32
CA PRO A 37 -11.55 4.30 14.17
C PRO A 37 -10.57 3.74 15.21
N ARG A 38 -11.05 3.29 16.37
CA ARG A 38 -10.20 2.73 17.44
C ARG A 38 -9.71 1.34 17.06
N SER A 39 -10.61 0.48 16.57
CA SER A 39 -10.23 -0.85 16.09
C SER A 39 -9.37 -0.75 14.83
N PHE A 40 -9.69 0.17 13.90
CA PHE A 40 -8.85 0.42 12.74
C PHE A 40 -7.43 0.84 13.13
N LYS A 41 -7.27 1.78 14.07
CA LYS A 41 -5.95 2.24 14.51
C LYS A 41 -5.12 1.11 15.12
N LYS A 42 -5.72 0.24 15.93
CA LYS A 42 -5.04 -0.94 16.49
C LYS A 42 -4.62 -1.92 15.41
N TYR A 43 -5.53 -2.18 14.46
CA TYR A 43 -5.28 -3.03 13.31
C TYR A 43 -4.14 -2.49 12.43
N ALA A 44 -4.20 -1.21 12.05
CA ALA A 44 -3.17 -0.51 11.28
C ALA A 44 -1.80 -0.57 11.98
N ALA A 45 -1.73 -0.31 13.29
CA ALA A 45 -0.50 -0.43 14.06
C ALA A 45 0.08 -1.86 14.07
N GLY A 46 -0.79 -2.89 14.02
CA GLY A 46 -0.39 -4.28 13.84
C GLY A 46 0.29 -4.53 12.50
N VAL A 47 -0.32 -4.01 11.42
CA VAL A 47 0.22 -4.11 10.06
C VAL A 47 1.53 -3.34 9.93
N GLU A 48 1.61 -2.11 10.43
CA GLU A 48 2.84 -1.30 10.41
C GLU A 48 4.01 -1.98 11.12
N ARG A 49 3.77 -2.58 12.30
CA ARG A 49 4.81 -3.35 13.01
C ARG A 49 5.30 -4.54 12.20
N ALA A 50 4.40 -5.22 11.48
CA ALA A 50 4.81 -6.31 10.58
C ALA A 50 5.62 -5.78 9.39
N LEU A 51 5.18 -4.67 8.76
CA LEU A 51 5.89 -4.05 7.64
C LEU A 51 7.29 -3.54 8.03
N ALA A 52 7.47 -3.04 9.25
CA ALA A 52 8.78 -2.59 9.74
C ALA A 52 9.83 -3.71 9.78
N LEU A 53 9.42 -4.97 9.96
CA LEU A 53 10.34 -6.12 9.93
C LEU A 53 10.89 -6.37 8.53
N PHE A 54 10.13 -6.00 7.50
CA PHE A 54 10.57 -6.16 6.12
C PHE A 54 11.75 -5.24 5.81
N GLU A 55 11.73 -4.00 6.29
CA GLU A 55 12.79 -3.02 6.01
C GLU A 55 14.09 -3.33 6.75
N ASN A 56 13.99 -3.81 8.00
CA ASN A 56 15.13 -3.81 8.92
C ASN A 56 15.85 -5.16 9.07
N THR A 57 15.24 -6.27 8.62
CA THR A 57 15.67 -7.61 9.09
C THR A 57 15.73 -8.71 8.03
N LEU A 58 15.41 -8.43 6.76
CA LEU A 58 15.40 -9.50 5.75
C LEU A 58 16.81 -9.77 5.22
N GLN A 59 17.44 -10.83 5.71
CA GLN A 59 18.69 -11.35 5.15
C GLN A 59 18.54 -12.80 4.69
N GLU A 60 17.66 -13.58 5.32
CA GLU A 60 17.46 -15.00 5.03
C GLU A 60 16.00 -15.37 4.74
N TRP A 61 15.78 -16.51 4.06
CA TRP A 61 14.44 -16.98 3.69
C TRP A 61 13.52 -17.19 4.91
N ALA A 62 14.06 -17.53 6.07
CA ALA A 62 13.31 -17.68 7.32
C ALA A 62 12.75 -16.34 7.83
N ASP A 63 13.43 -15.22 7.58
CA ASP A 63 12.95 -13.89 7.94
C ASP A 63 11.71 -13.52 7.13
N TYR A 64 11.67 -13.90 5.84
CA TYR A 64 10.49 -13.71 4.99
C TYR A 64 9.29 -14.50 5.51
N ILE A 65 9.48 -15.77 5.91
CA ILE A 65 8.41 -16.58 6.51
C ILE A 65 7.91 -15.94 7.81
N SER A 66 8.82 -15.47 8.66
CA SER A 66 8.49 -14.81 9.94
C SER A 66 7.72 -13.50 9.72
N PHE A 67 8.16 -12.68 8.78
CA PHE A 67 7.46 -11.49 8.32
C PHE A 67 6.05 -11.83 7.83
N LEU A 68 5.92 -12.78 6.90
CA LEU A 68 4.63 -13.18 6.33
C LEU A 68 3.69 -13.73 7.40
N GLY A 69 4.20 -14.52 8.34
CA GLY A 69 3.42 -15.04 9.47
C GLY A 69 2.86 -13.93 10.36
N ARG A 70 3.67 -12.91 10.67
CA ARG A 70 3.23 -11.75 11.46
C ARG A 70 2.25 -10.87 10.69
N LEU A 71 2.52 -10.60 9.41
CA LEU A 71 1.63 -9.84 8.54
C LEU A 71 0.27 -10.54 8.39
N HIS A 72 0.27 -11.85 8.18
CA HIS A 72 -0.97 -12.62 8.07
C HIS A 72 -1.82 -12.52 9.34
N LYS A 73 -1.22 -12.71 10.52
CA LYS A 73 -1.93 -12.55 11.80
C LYS A 73 -2.47 -11.13 11.99
N ALA A 74 -1.70 -10.11 11.60
CA ALA A 74 -2.16 -8.72 11.67
C ALA A 74 -3.37 -8.49 10.76
N ILE A 75 -3.35 -9.00 9.52
CA ILE A 75 -4.46 -8.92 8.56
C ILE A 75 -5.70 -9.66 9.08
N GLN A 76 -5.55 -10.82 9.72
CA GLN A 76 -6.67 -11.57 10.29
C GLN A 76 -7.29 -10.91 11.53
N ALA A 77 -6.56 -10.02 12.22
CA ALA A 77 -7.09 -9.21 13.31
C ALA A 77 -8.02 -8.08 12.83
N ASN A 78 -8.36 -8.06 11.55
CA ASN A 78 -9.32 -7.16 10.97
C ASN A 78 -10.72 -7.38 11.59
N HIS A 79 -11.19 -6.44 12.39
CA HIS A 79 -12.48 -6.46 13.10
C HIS A 79 -13.69 -6.19 12.17
N GLY A 80 -13.75 -6.85 11.01
CA GLY A 80 -14.81 -6.67 10.02
C GLY A 80 -14.68 -5.41 9.15
N ILE A 81 -13.54 -4.71 9.23
CA ILE A 81 -13.28 -3.49 8.46
C ILE A 81 -12.75 -3.91 7.08
N ALA A 82 -13.53 -3.74 6.01
CA ALA A 82 -13.12 -4.16 4.66
C ALA A 82 -12.03 -3.25 4.02
N VAL A 83 -11.06 -2.78 4.80
CA VAL A 83 -9.98 -1.89 4.36
C VAL A 83 -8.63 -2.48 4.81
N ILE A 84 -7.65 -2.49 3.91
CA ILE A 84 -6.29 -2.93 4.23
C ILE A 84 -5.40 -1.71 4.53
N PRO A 85 -4.85 -1.59 5.75
CA PRO A 85 -3.89 -0.55 6.10
C PRO A 85 -2.65 -0.62 5.21
N SER A 86 -2.14 0.54 4.77
CA SER A 86 -0.92 0.63 3.95
C SER A 86 -0.92 -0.30 2.73
N LYS A 87 -2.09 -0.44 2.07
CA LYS A 87 -2.34 -1.38 0.96
C LYS A 87 -1.24 -1.38 -0.11
N SER A 88 -0.72 -0.22 -0.51
CA SER A 88 0.36 -0.11 -1.50
C SER A 88 1.66 -0.79 -1.04
N ILE A 89 2.04 -0.60 0.23
CA ILE A 89 3.24 -1.20 0.81
C ILE A 89 3.03 -2.69 0.99
N VAL A 90 1.88 -3.11 1.53
CA VAL A 90 1.53 -4.53 1.68
C VAL A 90 1.62 -5.25 0.33
N SER A 91 1.00 -4.72 -0.72
CA SER A 91 1.06 -5.29 -2.07
C SER A 91 2.49 -5.35 -2.60
N LYS A 92 3.27 -4.28 -2.43
CA LYS A 92 4.67 -4.22 -2.88
C LYS A 92 5.53 -5.29 -2.20
N ARG A 93 5.37 -5.48 -0.88
CA ARG A 93 6.14 -6.48 -0.12
C ARG A 93 5.72 -7.90 -0.46
N LEU A 94 4.42 -8.17 -0.60
CA LEU A 94 3.93 -9.48 -1.04
C LEU A 94 4.43 -9.86 -2.44
N ALA A 95 4.47 -8.90 -3.38
CA ALA A 95 5.03 -9.14 -4.71
C ALA A 95 6.53 -9.48 -4.66
N GLN A 96 7.30 -8.84 -3.78
CA GLN A 96 8.71 -9.18 -3.58
C GLN A 96 8.90 -10.60 -3.03
N CYS A 97 8.00 -11.05 -2.16
CA CYS A 97 8.01 -12.42 -1.64
C CYS A 97 7.70 -13.47 -2.72
N LEU A 98 7.24 -13.09 -3.92
CA LEU A 98 7.02 -13.99 -5.07
C LEU A 98 8.19 -14.00 -6.07
N ASN A 99 9.32 -13.38 -5.74
CA ASN A 99 10.52 -13.43 -6.56
C ASN A 99 11.00 -14.89 -6.72
N SER A 100 11.30 -15.32 -7.95
CA SER A 100 11.74 -16.69 -8.27
C SER A 100 13.04 -17.11 -7.58
N ARG A 101 13.80 -16.15 -7.03
CA ARG A 101 15.01 -16.42 -6.23
C ARG A 101 14.71 -16.93 -4.81
N LEU A 102 13.48 -16.79 -4.34
CA LEU A 102 13.04 -17.27 -3.03
C LEU A 102 12.49 -18.71 -3.13
N PRO A 103 12.61 -19.51 -2.06
CA PRO A 103 12.13 -20.89 -2.07
C PRO A 103 10.60 -20.96 -2.07
N SER A 104 10.05 -22.07 -2.56
CA SER A 104 8.61 -22.31 -2.71
C SER A 104 7.81 -22.12 -1.41
N GLY A 105 8.40 -22.42 -0.24
CA GLY A 105 7.75 -22.18 1.05
C GLY A 105 7.40 -20.71 1.31
N VAL A 106 8.24 -19.77 0.85
CA VAL A 106 7.97 -18.32 0.95
C VAL A 106 6.85 -17.93 -0.01
N HIS A 107 6.84 -18.49 -1.21
CA HIS A 107 5.79 -18.25 -2.21
C HIS A 107 4.44 -18.73 -1.69
N GLN A 108 4.37 -19.97 -1.21
CA GLN A 108 3.15 -20.56 -0.66
C GLN A 108 2.60 -19.72 0.48
N LYS A 109 3.47 -19.30 1.41
CA LYS A 109 3.03 -18.45 2.52
C LYS A 109 2.51 -17.09 2.05
N SER A 110 3.13 -16.51 1.02
CA SER A 110 2.70 -15.24 0.43
C SER A 110 1.31 -15.35 -0.20
N LEU A 111 1.04 -16.46 -0.90
CA LEU A 111 -0.27 -16.73 -1.50
C LEU A 111 -1.37 -16.91 -0.43
N GLU A 112 -1.07 -17.53 0.71
CA GLU A 112 -2.01 -17.57 1.85
C GLU A 112 -2.37 -16.15 2.32
N VAL A 113 -1.38 -15.25 2.43
CA VAL A 113 -1.64 -13.86 2.83
C VAL A 113 -2.49 -13.14 1.79
N TYR A 114 -2.20 -13.32 0.49
CA TYR A 114 -3.04 -12.80 -0.59
C TYR A 114 -4.48 -13.29 -0.49
N SER A 115 -4.69 -14.58 -0.23
CA SER A 115 -6.03 -15.15 -0.05
C SER A 115 -6.80 -14.46 1.08
N SER A 116 -6.14 -14.19 2.22
CA SER A 116 -6.75 -13.46 3.34
C SER A 116 -7.05 -12.01 2.99
N VAL A 117 -6.15 -11.33 2.26
CA VAL A 117 -6.39 -9.96 1.75
C VAL A 117 -7.61 -9.92 0.83
N PHE A 118 -7.67 -10.82 -0.17
CA PHE A 118 -8.78 -10.90 -1.11
C PHE A 118 -10.09 -11.26 -0.43
N SER A 119 -10.04 -12.12 0.59
CA SER A 119 -11.21 -12.45 1.40
C SER A 119 -11.72 -11.29 2.26
N ILE A 120 -10.90 -10.27 2.55
CA ILE A 120 -11.34 -9.06 3.26
C ILE A 120 -11.96 -8.07 2.29
N ILE A 121 -11.30 -7.80 1.16
CA ILE A 121 -11.78 -6.79 0.20
C ILE A 121 -12.90 -7.31 -0.70
N GLY A 122 -13.03 -8.62 -0.87
CA GLY A 122 -14.06 -9.27 -1.70
C GLY A 122 -15.35 -9.62 -0.95
N LYS A 123 -15.44 -9.32 0.35
CA LYS A 123 -16.68 -9.43 1.16
C LYS A 123 -17.65 -8.26 0.88
N VAL A 124 -17.83 -7.94 -0.40
CA VAL A 124 -18.73 -6.88 -0.87
C VAL A 124 -20.07 -7.48 -1.25
#